data_AF-A0A1Q5KZG7-F1
#
_entry.id   AF-A0A1Q5KZG7-F1
#
_cell.length_a   1.000
_cell.length_b   1.000
_cell.length_c   1.000
_cell.angle_alpha   90.00
_cell.angle_beta   90.00
_cell.angle_gamma   90.00
#
_symmetry.space_group_name_H-M   'P 1'
#
loop_
_entity.id
_entity.type
_entity.pdbx_description
1 polymer ?
#
loop_
_entity_poly.entity_id
_entity_poly.type
_entity_poly.pdbx_seq_one_letter_code
_entity_poly.pdbx_strand_id
1 'polypeptide(L)'
;MVPSFDVLDRLSRALGLDDSSAREVRDLLVAVEAAADAGLPPDEDGIAGAVLNDAVRSARLVRSFQCVVLPAMLQSAEYARHVFQSVPNATPEAVGRAVAARVERQSVLYEPGRESVFVLTEAVLRTWPGSPALMLAQLDRLLAVESLGSVRLGLIPWRRAVPVLPRHGFTVCDQQSVVVEGFAGEQLVADPAEVAAYEGAFDRFERAAVFGDEVRELLLRVMTEFRDLGDTATL
;
A
#
# COMPACT_ATOMS: atom_id res chain seq x y z
N MET A 1 -21.48 -4.98 -10.85
CA MET A 1 -22.62 -5.12 -9.93
C MET A 1 -23.23 -6.49 -10.16
N VAL A 2 -23.11 -7.40 -9.18
CA VAL A 2 -23.63 -8.76 -9.27
C VAL A 2 -25.10 -8.75 -8.82
N PRO A 3 -26.04 -9.41 -9.54
CA PRO A 3 -27.45 -9.42 -9.15
C PRO A 3 -27.68 -10.25 -7.88
N SER A 4 -28.60 -9.82 -7.02
CA SER A 4 -28.98 -10.59 -5.83
C SER A 4 -29.69 -11.90 -6.20
N PHE A 5 -29.68 -12.87 -5.28
CA PHE A 5 -30.41 -14.14 -5.46
C PHE A 5 -31.90 -13.95 -5.80
N ASP A 6 -32.57 -12.93 -5.25
CA ASP A 6 -33.97 -12.62 -5.59
C ASP A 6 -34.12 -12.19 -7.06
N VAL A 7 -33.16 -11.40 -7.57
CA VAL A 7 -33.13 -10.98 -8.98
C VAL A 7 -32.84 -12.19 -9.88
N LEU A 8 -31.89 -13.04 -9.49
CA LEU A 8 -31.54 -14.26 -10.20
C LEU A 8 -32.74 -15.22 -10.31
N ASP A 9 -33.47 -15.41 -9.21
CA ASP A 9 -34.65 -16.30 -9.16
C ASP A 9 -35.82 -15.80 -10.01
N ARG A 10 -35.96 -14.47 -10.15
CA ARG A 10 -36.93 -13.87 -11.07
C ARG A 10 -36.50 -14.06 -12.51
N LEU A 11 -35.21 -13.86 -12.82
CA LEU A 11 -34.67 -14.03 -14.17
C LEU A 11 -34.73 -15.50 -14.63
N SER A 12 -34.36 -16.45 -13.77
CA SER A 12 -34.42 -17.88 -14.08
C SER A 12 -35.85 -18.33 -14.44
N ARG A 13 -36.85 -17.83 -13.72
CA ARG A 13 -38.27 -18.07 -14.05
C ARG A 13 -38.70 -17.37 -15.34
N ALA A 14 -38.31 -16.12 -15.54
CA ALA A 14 -38.67 -15.34 -16.73
C ALA A 14 -38.05 -15.92 -18.02
N LEU A 15 -36.86 -16.51 -17.92
CA LEU A 15 -36.14 -17.14 -19.01
C LEU A 15 -36.52 -18.62 -19.21
N GLY A 16 -37.37 -19.17 -18.33
CA GLY A 16 -37.83 -20.56 -18.42
C GLY A 16 -36.71 -21.59 -18.22
N LEU A 17 -35.72 -21.27 -17.39
CA LEU A 17 -34.63 -22.20 -17.08
C LEU A 17 -35.17 -23.43 -16.34
N ASP A 18 -34.68 -24.61 -16.70
CA ASP A 18 -34.94 -25.82 -15.93
C ASP A 18 -34.23 -25.80 -14.56
N ASP A 19 -34.62 -26.69 -13.65
CA ASP A 19 -34.09 -26.73 -12.29
C ASP A 19 -32.58 -27.00 -12.22
N SER A 20 -32.01 -27.64 -13.25
CA SER A 20 -30.58 -27.93 -13.33
C SER A 20 -29.82 -26.66 -13.68
N SER A 21 -30.26 -25.96 -14.73
CA SER A 21 -29.69 -24.70 -15.20
C SER A 21 -29.84 -23.59 -14.17
N ALA A 22 -30.99 -23.52 -13.48
CA ALA A 22 -31.19 -22.56 -12.39
C ALA A 22 -30.30 -22.83 -11.18
N ARG A 23 -29.98 -24.10 -10.89
CA ARG A 23 -29.00 -24.47 -9.85
C ARG A 23 -27.59 -24.09 -10.27
N GLU A 24 -27.19 -24.40 -11.48
CA GLU A 24 -25.87 -24.05 -12.02
C GLU A 24 -25.61 -22.54 -11.99
N VAL A 25 -26.59 -21.73 -12.39
CA VAL A 25 -26.47 -20.26 -12.36
C VAL A 25 -26.41 -19.72 -10.92
N ARG A 26 -27.08 -20.35 -9.95
CA ARG A 26 -26.93 -20.01 -8.52
C ARG A 26 -25.56 -20.39 -7.98
N ASP A 27 -25.06 -21.57 -8.33
CA ASP A 27 -23.75 -22.04 -7.90
C ASP A 27 -22.63 -21.15 -8.46
N LEU A 28 -22.79 -20.67 -9.70
CA LEU A 28 -21.90 -19.67 -10.29
C LEU A 28 -21.99 -18.32 -9.57
N LEU A 29 -23.18 -17.88 -9.17
CA LEU A 29 -23.34 -16.66 -8.37
C LEU A 29 -22.64 -16.78 -7.01
N VAL A 30 -22.83 -17.91 -6.31
CA VAL A 30 -22.12 -18.21 -5.05
C VAL A 30 -20.61 -18.21 -5.28
N ALA A 31 -20.13 -18.81 -6.37
CA ALA A 31 -18.71 -18.83 -6.69
C ALA A 31 -18.15 -17.42 -6.99
N VAL A 32 -18.92 -16.56 -7.65
CA VAL A 32 -18.52 -15.18 -7.95
C VAL A 32 -18.55 -14.30 -6.69
N GLU A 33 -19.57 -14.43 -5.83
CA GLU A 33 -19.62 -13.74 -4.54
C GLU A 33 -18.49 -14.23 -3.62
N ALA A 34 -18.25 -15.54 -3.55
CA ALA A 34 -17.14 -16.12 -2.82
C ALA A 34 -15.78 -15.69 -3.37
N ALA A 35 -15.64 -15.51 -4.69
CA ALA A 35 -14.41 -15.01 -5.31
C ALA A 35 -14.23 -13.49 -5.16
N ALA A 36 -15.31 -12.74 -4.90
CA ALA A 36 -15.23 -11.32 -4.55
C ALA A 36 -14.85 -11.12 -3.08
N ASP A 37 -15.32 -12.00 -2.19
CA ASP A 37 -14.99 -11.99 -0.76
C ASP A 37 -13.67 -12.69 -0.45
N ALA A 38 -13.31 -13.71 -1.23
CA ALA A 38 -11.95 -14.24 -1.25
C ALA A 38 -11.10 -13.22 -2.00
N GLY A 39 -10.45 -12.32 -1.27
CA GLY A 39 -9.29 -11.63 -1.80
C GLY A 39 -8.38 -12.62 -2.54
N LEU A 40 -7.68 -12.12 -3.58
CA LEU A 40 -6.76 -12.92 -4.38
C LEU A 40 -6.04 -13.95 -3.50
N PRO A 41 -6.09 -15.26 -3.83
CA PRO A 41 -5.35 -16.25 -3.06
C PRO A 41 -3.92 -15.74 -2.92
N PRO A 42 -3.28 -15.89 -1.74
CA PRO A 42 -1.88 -15.54 -1.61
C PRO A 42 -1.15 -16.21 -2.76
N ASP A 43 -0.49 -15.39 -3.57
CA ASP A 43 0.27 -15.81 -4.75
C ASP A 43 1.00 -17.12 -4.41
N GLU A 44 0.91 -18.15 -5.25
CA GLU A 44 1.49 -19.48 -4.92
C GLU A 44 3.02 -19.40 -4.70
N ASP A 45 3.64 -18.28 -5.11
CA ASP A 45 5.03 -17.89 -4.88
C ASP A 45 5.27 -16.97 -3.66
N GLY A 46 4.22 -16.56 -2.95
CA GLY A 46 4.27 -15.80 -1.70
C GLY A 46 4.78 -14.36 -1.81
N ILE A 47 4.81 -13.78 -3.01
CA ILE A 47 5.36 -12.43 -3.21
C ILE A 47 4.25 -11.40 -3.02
N ALA A 48 3.92 -11.08 -1.76
CA ALA A 48 3.11 -9.90 -1.46
C ALA A 48 3.74 -8.67 -2.14
N GLY A 49 3.02 -8.01 -3.05
CA GLY A 49 3.51 -6.85 -3.79
C GLY A 49 3.57 -6.99 -5.32
N ALA A 50 3.31 -8.17 -5.91
CA ALA A 50 3.50 -8.42 -7.34
C ALA A 50 2.73 -7.45 -8.25
N VAL A 51 1.46 -7.18 -7.93
CA VAL A 51 0.61 -6.27 -8.70
C VAL A 51 1.13 -4.84 -8.62
N LEU A 52 1.48 -4.37 -7.42
CA LEU A 52 2.10 -3.06 -7.24
C LEU A 52 3.40 -2.95 -8.04
N ASN A 53 4.22 -4.00 -8.04
CA ASN A 53 5.50 -3.97 -8.73
C ASN A 53 5.33 -3.79 -10.24
N ASP A 54 4.40 -4.52 -10.87
CA ASP A 54 4.20 -4.44 -12.32
C ASP A 54 3.61 -3.08 -12.73
N ALA A 55 2.68 -2.55 -11.92
CA ALA A 55 2.13 -1.22 -12.13
C ALA A 55 3.20 -0.12 -11.98
N VAL A 56 4.04 -0.19 -10.94
CA VAL A 56 5.14 0.77 -10.71
C VAL A 56 6.20 0.69 -11.82
N ARG A 57 6.59 -0.53 -12.25
CA ARG A 57 7.60 -0.70 -13.30
C ARG A 57 7.14 -0.16 -14.64
N SER A 58 5.85 -0.17 -14.93
CA SER A 58 5.30 0.38 -16.18
C SER A 58 5.05 1.89 -16.13
N ALA A 59 5.01 2.50 -14.94
CA ALA A 59 4.63 3.91 -14.76
C ALA A 59 5.81 4.90 -14.75
N ARG A 60 5.62 6.07 -15.37
CA ARG A 60 6.62 7.16 -15.31
C ARG A 60 6.47 8.03 -14.07
N LEU A 61 5.23 8.20 -13.62
CA LEU A 61 4.88 8.93 -12.42
C LEU A 61 4.22 7.96 -11.43
N VAL A 62 4.79 7.87 -10.24
CA VAL A 62 4.22 7.10 -9.13
C VAL A 62 3.85 8.04 -8.00
N ARG A 63 2.59 8.03 -7.58
CA ARG A 63 2.09 8.84 -6.47
C ARG A 63 1.52 7.93 -5.38
N SER A 64 2.19 7.83 -4.24
CA SER A 64 1.77 6.94 -3.16
C SER A 64 1.37 7.72 -1.91
N PHE A 65 0.16 7.48 -1.44
CA PHE A 65 -0.32 7.98 -0.15
C PHE A 65 -0.36 6.84 0.86
N GLN A 66 0.23 7.04 2.04
CA GLN A 66 0.20 6.04 3.11
C GLN A 66 -0.13 6.66 4.47
N CYS A 67 -0.94 5.95 5.25
CA CYS A 67 -1.40 6.42 6.56
C CYS A 67 -1.16 5.45 7.72
N VAL A 68 -0.68 4.24 7.46
CA VAL A 68 -0.42 3.21 8.49
C VAL A 68 0.99 2.60 8.36
N VAL A 69 1.37 2.15 7.17
CA VAL A 69 2.64 1.45 6.90
C VAL A 69 3.44 2.25 5.86
N LEU A 70 4.77 2.21 5.94
CA LEU A 70 5.61 2.86 4.94
C LEU A 70 5.44 2.21 3.55
N PRO A 71 5.45 3.00 2.46
CA PRO A 71 5.40 2.43 1.11
C PRO A 71 6.56 1.45 0.92
N ALA A 72 6.31 0.29 0.31
CA ALA A 72 7.33 -0.74 0.08
C ALA A 72 8.61 -0.20 -0.58
N MET A 73 8.50 0.80 -1.45
CA MET A 73 9.64 1.47 -2.10
C MET A 73 10.56 2.23 -1.12
N LEU A 74 10.01 2.72 -0.02
CA LEU A 74 10.73 3.50 0.98
C LEU A 74 11.27 2.64 2.14
N GLN A 75 10.88 1.38 2.25
CA GLN A 75 11.27 0.51 3.37
C GLN A 75 12.76 0.15 3.32
N SER A 76 13.41 0.13 4.48
CA SER A 76 14.71 -0.51 4.68
C SER A 76 14.55 -2.03 4.64
N ALA A 77 15.64 -2.76 4.44
CA ALA A 77 15.61 -4.22 4.46
C ALA A 77 15.11 -4.77 5.81
N GLU A 78 15.44 -4.12 6.92
CA GLU A 78 15.00 -4.51 8.26
C GLU A 78 13.50 -4.26 8.47
N TYR A 79 12.99 -3.10 8.04
CA TYR A 79 11.56 -2.81 8.09
C TYR A 79 10.77 -3.81 7.23
N ALA A 80 11.21 -4.05 5.99
CA ALA A 80 10.59 -5.01 5.09
C ALA A 80 10.58 -6.42 5.70
N ARG A 81 11.69 -6.84 6.34
CA ARG A 81 11.77 -8.12 7.05
C ARG A 81 10.70 -8.23 8.12
N HIS A 82 10.51 -7.19 8.93
CA HIS A 82 9.49 -7.19 9.97
C HIS A 82 8.07 -7.29 9.39
N VAL A 83 7.78 -6.53 8.32
CA VAL A 83 6.49 -6.62 7.61
C VAL A 83 6.22 -8.06 7.16
N PHE A 84 7.18 -8.73 6.54
CA PHE A 84 7.00 -10.11 6.09
C PHE A 84 6.92 -11.14 7.23
N GLN A 85 7.63 -10.91 8.35
CA GLN A 85 7.53 -11.77 9.54
C GLN A 85 6.16 -11.68 10.23
N SER A 86 5.43 -10.58 10.03
CA SER A 86 4.07 -10.43 10.58
C SER A 86 3.01 -11.25 9.82
N VAL A 87 3.34 -11.80 8.66
CA VAL A 87 2.43 -12.62 7.86
C VAL A 87 2.29 -14.02 8.49
N PRO A 88 1.06 -14.54 8.66
CA PRO A 88 0.85 -15.89 9.17
C PRO A 88 1.63 -16.94 8.36
N ASN A 89 2.26 -17.91 9.03
CA ASN A 89 3.03 -19.01 8.44
C ASN A 89 4.30 -18.61 7.65
N ALA A 90 4.83 -17.40 7.85
CA ALA A 90 6.07 -16.97 7.21
C ALA A 90 7.28 -17.80 7.69
N THR A 91 8.06 -18.37 6.75
CA THR A 91 9.33 -19.05 7.05
C THR A 91 10.53 -18.11 6.88
N PRO A 92 11.64 -18.31 7.63
CA PRO A 92 12.84 -17.48 7.49
C PRO A 92 13.36 -17.38 6.05
N GLU A 93 13.34 -18.48 5.30
CA GLU A 93 13.79 -18.53 3.91
C GLU A 93 12.87 -17.73 2.98
N ALA A 94 11.55 -17.85 3.15
CA ALA A 94 10.56 -17.10 2.37
C ALA A 94 10.69 -15.60 2.65
N VAL A 95 10.82 -15.21 3.92
CA VAL A 95 11.07 -13.82 4.32
C VAL A 95 12.36 -13.30 3.70
N GLY A 96 13.44 -14.07 3.75
CA GLY A 96 14.73 -13.68 3.15
C GLY A 96 14.62 -13.40 1.64
N ARG A 97 13.96 -14.28 0.89
CA ARG A 97 13.70 -14.07 -0.55
C ARG A 97 12.82 -12.86 -0.80
N ALA A 98 11.75 -12.69 -0.03
CA ALA A 98 10.81 -11.58 -0.20
C ALA A 98 11.46 -10.23 0.10
N VAL A 99 12.32 -10.14 1.12
CA VAL A 99 13.12 -8.94 1.42
C VAL A 99 14.08 -8.62 0.29
N ALA A 100 14.84 -9.62 -0.20
CA ALA A 100 15.78 -9.40 -1.30
C ALA A 100 15.05 -8.87 -2.55
N ALA A 101 13.94 -9.51 -2.92
CA ALA A 101 13.11 -9.07 -4.04
C ALA A 101 12.50 -7.68 -3.80
N ARG A 102 12.15 -7.31 -2.56
CA ARG A 102 11.70 -5.95 -2.23
C ARG A 102 12.80 -4.92 -2.44
N VAL A 103 14.00 -5.18 -1.92
CA VAL A 103 15.15 -4.27 -2.03
C VAL A 103 15.57 -4.08 -3.49
N GLU A 104 15.62 -5.16 -4.27
CA GLU A 104 15.96 -5.09 -5.69
C GLU A 104 15.00 -4.18 -6.46
N ARG A 105 13.70 -4.24 -6.14
CA ARG A 105 12.66 -3.43 -6.79
C ARG A 105 12.73 -1.95 -6.44
N GLN A 106 13.37 -1.58 -5.35
CA GLN A 106 13.58 -0.18 -4.98
C GLN A 106 14.55 0.55 -5.91
N SER A 107 15.28 -0.18 -6.76
CA SER A 107 16.12 0.40 -7.82
C SER A 107 15.34 1.35 -8.75
N VAL A 108 14.02 1.13 -8.91
CA VAL A 108 13.15 1.98 -9.73
C VAL A 108 13.15 3.46 -9.31
N LEU A 109 13.42 3.76 -8.03
CA LEU A 109 13.52 5.13 -7.52
C LEU A 109 14.70 5.91 -8.11
N TYR A 110 15.72 5.19 -8.60
CA TYR A 110 16.95 5.74 -9.15
C TYR A 110 16.97 5.72 -10.68
N GLU A 111 15.92 5.23 -11.34
CA GLU A 111 15.83 5.18 -12.80
C GLU A 111 15.60 6.59 -13.37
N PRO A 112 16.42 7.04 -14.35
CA PRO A 112 16.22 8.32 -15.01
C PRO A 112 14.86 8.42 -15.72
N GLY A 113 14.23 9.59 -15.64
CA GLY A 113 12.96 9.86 -16.32
C GLY A 113 11.71 9.34 -15.61
N ARG A 114 11.87 8.87 -14.37
CA ARG A 114 10.75 8.57 -13.46
C ARG A 114 10.66 9.60 -12.35
N GLU A 115 9.43 9.89 -11.94
CA GLU A 115 9.11 10.75 -10.81
C GLU A 115 8.30 9.96 -9.79
N SER A 116 8.67 10.08 -8.51
CA SER A 116 7.94 9.45 -7.42
C SER A 116 7.55 10.49 -6.37
N VAL A 117 6.27 10.58 -6.06
CA VAL A 117 5.75 11.45 -5.00
C VAL A 117 5.15 10.58 -3.90
N PHE A 118 5.64 10.76 -2.69
CA PHE A 118 5.17 10.05 -1.51
C PHE A 118 4.54 11.05 -0.56
N VAL A 119 3.30 10.81 -0.14
CA VAL A 119 2.64 11.58 0.92
C VAL A 119 2.31 10.65 2.06
N LEU A 120 2.91 10.88 3.23
CA LEU A 120 2.71 10.06 4.41
C LEU A 120 2.02 10.87 5.50
N THR A 121 1.16 10.25 6.29
CA THR A 121 0.80 10.85 7.59
C THR A 121 1.96 10.66 8.57
N GLU A 122 2.13 11.58 9.53
CA GLU A 122 3.13 11.40 10.58
C GLU A 122 2.89 10.12 11.41
N ALA A 123 1.65 9.63 11.47
CA ALA A 123 1.32 8.36 12.12
C ALA A 123 2.11 7.16 11.55
N VAL A 124 2.43 7.16 10.24
CA VAL A 124 3.27 6.12 9.61
C VAL A 124 4.67 6.05 10.24
N LEU A 125 5.20 7.19 10.67
CA LEU A 125 6.52 7.28 11.30
C LEU A 125 6.50 6.86 12.77
N ARG A 126 5.30 6.82 13.38
CA ARG A 126 5.10 6.54 14.80
C ARG A 126 4.48 5.16 15.05
N THR A 127 3.95 4.50 14.03
CA THR A 127 3.53 3.09 14.08
C THR A 127 4.75 2.21 13.83
N TRP A 128 5.22 1.52 14.87
CA TRP A 128 6.50 0.84 14.83
C TRP A 128 6.44 -0.57 15.42
N PRO A 129 7.32 -1.47 14.97
CA PRO A 129 7.28 -2.89 15.29
C PRO A 129 7.85 -3.28 16.66
N GLY A 130 8.11 -2.32 17.55
CA GLY A 130 8.66 -2.59 18.88
C GLY A 130 10.20 -2.61 18.99
N SER A 131 10.94 -2.28 17.91
CA SER A 131 12.39 -1.98 17.99
C SER A 131 12.71 -0.52 17.59
N PRO A 132 13.25 0.33 18.50
CA PRO A 132 13.55 1.72 18.16
C PRO A 132 14.69 1.81 17.16
N ALA A 133 15.69 0.92 17.28
CA ALA A 133 16.81 0.82 16.35
C ALA A 133 16.35 0.58 14.91
N LEU A 134 15.35 -0.28 14.70
CA LEU A 134 14.76 -0.53 13.38
C LEU A 134 14.15 0.75 12.80
N MET A 135 13.40 1.51 13.61
CA MET A 135 12.82 2.77 13.15
C MET A 135 13.85 3.85 12.88
N LEU A 136 14.94 3.91 13.65
CA LEU A 136 16.05 4.82 13.38
C LEU A 136 16.68 4.54 12.01
N ALA A 137 17.00 3.28 11.71
CA ALA A 137 17.53 2.87 10.40
C ALA A 137 16.54 3.18 9.27
N GLN A 138 15.22 3.03 9.52
CA GLN A 138 14.19 3.38 8.57
C GLN A 138 14.08 4.89 8.33
N LEU A 139 14.18 5.72 9.37
CA LEU A 139 14.14 7.18 9.27
C LEU A 139 15.39 7.74 8.58
N ASP A 140 16.57 7.18 8.85
CA ASP A 140 17.81 7.48 8.11
C ASP A 140 17.65 7.22 6.61
N ARG A 141 16.99 6.12 6.25
CA ARG A 141 16.66 5.83 4.85
C ARG A 141 15.72 6.88 4.25
N LEU A 142 14.72 7.37 4.98
CA LEU A 142 13.83 8.42 4.47
C LEU A 142 14.59 9.72 4.21
N LEU A 143 15.54 10.09 5.09
CA LEU A 143 16.43 11.23 4.87
C LEU A 143 17.28 11.06 3.60
N ALA A 144 17.82 9.86 3.36
CA ALA A 144 18.58 9.58 2.14
C ALA A 144 17.72 9.69 0.89
N VAL A 145 16.50 9.13 0.91
CA VAL A 145 15.59 9.14 -0.24
C VAL A 145 15.03 10.53 -0.54
N GLU A 146 14.76 11.35 0.49
CA GLU A 146 14.29 12.73 0.31
C GLU A 146 15.32 13.62 -0.40
N SER A 147 16.61 13.26 -0.34
CA SER A 147 17.66 13.97 -1.08
C SER A 147 17.72 13.65 -2.58
N LEU A 148 16.93 12.67 -3.06
CA LEU A 148 16.90 12.28 -4.47
C LEU A 148 16.04 13.25 -5.29
N GLY A 149 16.59 13.80 -6.38
CA GLY A 149 15.86 14.71 -7.26
C GLY A 149 14.65 14.08 -7.99
N SER A 150 14.61 12.75 -8.10
CA SER A 150 13.48 11.99 -8.66
C SER A 150 12.36 11.74 -7.64
N VAL A 151 12.57 12.10 -6.36
CA VAL A 151 11.64 11.80 -5.27
C VAL A 151 11.16 13.07 -4.59
N ARG A 152 9.85 13.21 -4.43
CA ARG A 152 9.20 14.20 -3.58
C ARG A 152 8.60 13.50 -2.38
N LEU A 153 9.20 13.67 -1.20
CA LEU A 153 8.65 13.16 0.05
C LEU A 153 7.89 14.28 0.77
N GLY A 154 6.60 14.04 1.00
CA GLY A 154 5.70 14.90 1.77
C GLY A 154 5.21 14.22 3.03
N LEU A 155 5.10 14.96 4.12
CA LEU A 155 4.56 14.48 5.39
C LEU A 155 3.37 15.34 5.80
N ILE A 156 2.29 14.74 6.28
CA ILE A 156 1.18 15.45 6.93
C ILE A 156 1.45 15.40 8.44
N PRO A 157 1.87 16.51 9.06
CA PRO A 157 2.16 16.53 10.50
C PRO A 157 0.90 16.22 11.30
N TRP A 158 1.04 15.58 12.46
CA TRP A 158 -0.11 15.24 13.31
C TRP A 158 -0.92 16.47 13.76
N ARG A 159 -0.27 17.64 13.79
CA ARG A 159 -0.87 18.94 14.14
C ARG A 159 -1.71 19.55 13.01
N ARG A 160 -1.72 18.94 11.82
CA ARG A 160 -2.45 19.43 10.64
C ARG A 160 -3.65 18.54 10.37
N ALA A 161 -4.82 19.17 10.20
CA ALA A 161 -6.03 18.44 9.87
C ALA A 161 -5.89 17.76 8.50
N VAL A 162 -6.26 16.49 8.43
CA VAL A 162 -6.38 15.78 7.16
C VAL A 162 -7.63 16.26 6.41
N PRO A 163 -7.56 16.43 5.09
CA PRO A 163 -8.68 16.94 4.30
C PRO A 163 -9.83 15.92 4.17
N VAL A 164 -9.51 14.63 4.28
CA VAL A 164 -10.41 13.49 4.33
C VAL A 164 -9.79 12.47 5.28
N LEU A 165 -10.60 11.75 6.07
CA LEU A 165 -10.06 10.67 6.88
C LEU A 165 -9.55 9.53 5.98
N PRO A 166 -8.26 9.18 6.08
CA PRO A 166 -7.71 8.10 5.27
C PRO A 166 -8.19 6.75 5.82
N ARG A 167 -8.72 5.90 4.93
CA ARG A 167 -9.16 4.53 5.26
C ARG A 167 -8.06 3.50 5.06
N HIS A 168 -7.23 3.71 4.04
CA HIS A 168 -6.11 2.85 3.66
C HIS A 168 -5.12 3.68 2.85
N GLY A 169 -3.92 3.13 2.64
CA GLY A 169 -2.97 3.64 1.67
C GLY A 169 -3.35 3.24 0.24
N PHE A 170 -2.75 3.91 -0.73
CA PHE A 170 -2.90 3.58 -2.15
C PHE A 170 -1.74 4.17 -2.96
N THR A 171 -1.46 3.57 -4.12
CA THR A 171 -0.43 4.04 -5.05
C THR A 171 -1.04 4.21 -6.43
N VAL A 172 -1.06 5.45 -6.92
CA VAL A 172 -1.45 5.80 -8.28
C VAL A 172 -0.23 5.65 -9.19
N CYS A 173 -0.41 4.89 -10.28
CA CYS A 173 0.58 4.66 -11.32
C CYS A 173 0.10 5.40 -12.58
N ASP A 174 0.82 6.46 -12.94
CA ASP A 174 0.45 7.47 -13.93
C ASP A 174 -0.97 8.02 -13.67
N GLN A 175 -1.84 7.93 -14.67
CA GLN A 175 -3.28 8.22 -14.59
C GLN A 175 -4.09 7.00 -15.07
N GLN A 176 -3.50 5.82 -14.96
CA GLN A 176 -4.02 4.60 -15.59
C GLN A 176 -4.47 3.56 -14.57
N SER A 177 -3.80 3.48 -13.43
CA SER A 177 -4.14 2.50 -12.41
C SER A 177 -3.84 2.98 -11.00
N VAL A 178 -4.53 2.37 -10.05
CA VAL A 178 -4.30 2.52 -8.62
C VAL A 178 -4.15 1.15 -8.01
N VAL A 179 -3.16 0.98 -7.15
CA VAL A 179 -2.97 -0.24 -6.37
C VAL A 179 -3.25 0.05 -4.91
N VAL A 180 -4.12 -0.74 -4.31
CA VAL A 180 -4.44 -0.71 -2.87
C VAL A 180 -3.94 -2.00 -2.25
N GLU A 181 -3.05 -1.88 -1.26
CA GLU A 181 -2.54 -3.01 -0.50
C GLU A 181 -3.40 -3.20 0.76
N GLY A 182 -3.98 -4.38 0.93
CA GLY A 182 -4.76 -4.78 2.10
C GLY A 182 -4.28 -6.10 2.70
N PHE A 183 -4.86 -6.49 3.82
CA PHE A 183 -4.50 -7.75 4.49
C PHE A 183 -4.76 -9.00 3.64
N ALA A 184 -5.78 -8.96 2.79
CA ALA A 184 -6.16 -10.07 1.93
C ALA A 184 -5.37 -10.11 0.61
N GLY A 185 -4.56 -9.09 0.31
CA GLY A 185 -3.83 -8.99 -0.95
C GLY A 185 -3.87 -7.59 -1.56
N GLU A 186 -3.53 -7.52 -2.83
CA GLU A 186 -3.48 -6.28 -3.61
C GLU A 186 -4.72 -6.15 -4.50
N GLN A 187 -5.33 -4.97 -4.52
CA GLN A 187 -6.39 -4.64 -5.45
C GLN A 187 -5.86 -3.68 -6.52
N LEU A 188 -5.98 -4.07 -7.80
CA LEU A 188 -5.74 -3.20 -8.94
C LEU A 188 -7.05 -2.53 -9.38
N VAL A 189 -7.06 -1.20 -9.38
CA VAL A 189 -8.15 -0.38 -9.89
C VAL A 189 -7.69 0.25 -11.19
N ALA A 190 -8.41 0.00 -12.27
CA ALA A 190 -8.12 0.57 -13.60
C ALA A 190 -9.34 1.26 -14.23
N ASP A 191 -10.48 1.31 -13.52
CA ASP A 191 -11.63 2.09 -13.98
C ASP A 191 -11.30 3.58 -13.96
N PRO A 192 -11.45 4.32 -15.08
CA PRO A 192 -11.05 5.72 -15.14
C PRO A 192 -11.74 6.64 -14.15
N ALA A 193 -13.01 6.38 -13.80
CA ALA A 193 -13.74 7.21 -12.85
C ALA A 193 -13.24 6.97 -11.41
N GLU A 194 -12.94 5.72 -11.07
CA GLU A 194 -12.33 5.38 -9.78
C GLU A 194 -10.89 5.91 -9.67
N VAL A 195 -10.07 5.77 -10.73
CA VAL A 195 -8.71 6.32 -10.78
C VAL A 195 -8.75 7.84 -10.55
N ALA A 196 -9.62 8.56 -11.25
CA ALA A 196 -9.79 10.01 -11.07
C ALA A 196 -10.21 10.38 -9.63
N ALA A 197 -11.02 9.55 -8.96
CA ALA A 197 -11.40 9.76 -7.57
C ALA A 197 -10.20 9.63 -6.61
N TYR A 198 -9.31 8.65 -6.86
CA TYR A 198 -8.06 8.47 -6.13
C TYR A 198 -7.06 9.60 -6.39
N GLU A 199 -6.91 10.05 -7.63
CA GLU A 199 -6.09 11.21 -7.96
C GLU A 199 -6.57 12.45 -7.18
N GLY A 200 -7.87 12.73 -7.22
CA GLY A 200 -8.44 13.85 -6.47
C GLY A 200 -8.28 13.72 -4.96
N ALA A 201 -8.24 12.50 -4.42
CA ALA A 201 -7.91 12.25 -3.02
C ALA A 201 -6.44 12.51 -2.72
N PHE A 202 -5.53 12.02 -3.58
CA PHE A 202 -4.10 12.27 -3.46
C PHE A 202 -3.80 13.76 -3.46
N ASP A 203 -4.34 14.53 -4.39
CA ASP A 203 -4.12 15.98 -4.49
C ASP A 203 -4.55 16.72 -3.21
N ARG A 204 -5.63 16.26 -2.56
CA ARG A 204 -6.05 16.82 -1.27
C ARG A 204 -4.99 16.55 -0.20
N PHE A 205 -4.51 15.32 -0.08
CA PHE A 205 -3.48 14.94 0.88
C PHE A 205 -2.16 15.66 0.62
N GLU A 206 -1.75 15.78 -0.65
CA GLU A 206 -0.53 16.49 -1.05
C GLU A 206 -0.58 17.96 -0.63
N ARG A 207 -1.71 18.65 -0.86
CA ARG A 207 -1.90 20.04 -0.39
C ARG A 207 -1.83 20.19 1.13
N ALA A 208 -2.16 19.14 1.88
CA ALA A 208 -2.08 19.12 3.34
C ALA A 208 -0.69 18.72 3.86
N ALA A 209 0.21 18.25 3.00
CA ALA A 209 1.56 17.88 3.39
C ALA A 209 2.51 19.09 3.47
N VAL A 210 3.60 18.89 4.20
CA VAL A 210 4.81 19.72 4.18
C VAL A 210 5.89 18.97 3.40
N PHE A 211 6.86 19.69 2.83
CA PHE A 211 7.91 19.16 1.96
C PHE A 211 9.27 19.78 2.28
N GLY A 212 10.36 19.18 1.79
CA GLY A 212 11.71 19.74 1.88
C GLY A 212 12.20 19.86 3.33
N ASP A 213 12.69 21.04 3.71
CA ASP A 213 13.31 21.26 5.03
C ASP A 213 12.36 20.95 6.19
N GLU A 214 11.06 21.23 6.06
CA GLU A 214 10.06 20.90 7.09
C GLU A 214 9.92 19.38 7.28
N VAL A 215 10.04 18.60 6.21
CA VAL A 215 10.07 17.13 6.29
C VAL A 215 11.32 16.66 7.01
N ARG A 216 12.48 17.24 6.69
CA ARG A 216 13.75 16.91 7.35
C ARG A 216 13.70 17.21 8.85
N GLU A 217 13.16 18.36 9.23
CA GLU A 217 12.96 18.73 10.64
C GLU A 217 12.02 17.76 11.36
N LEU A 218 10.92 17.34 10.71
CA LEU A 218 10.00 16.36 11.29
C LEU A 218 10.67 15.00 11.50
N LEU A 219 11.40 14.51 10.49
CA LEU A 219 12.13 13.23 10.57
C LEU A 219 13.15 13.26 11.71
N LEU A 220 13.98 14.31 11.79
CA LEU A 220 14.98 14.45 12.85
C LEU A 220 14.35 14.52 14.25
N ARG A 221 13.19 15.18 14.38
CA ARG A 221 12.44 15.22 15.64
C ARG A 221 11.97 13.83 16.06
N VAL A 222 11.34 13.09 15.14
CA VAL A 222 10.86 11.72 15.40
C VAL A 222 12.04 10.78 15.72
N MET A 223 13.19 10.94 15.06
CA MET A 223 14.39 10.18 15.39
C MET A 223 14.87 10.43 16.82
N THR A 224 14.87 11.68 17.29
CA THR A 224 15.21 11.98 18.69
C THR A 224 14.26 11.27 19.64
N GLU A 225 12.95 11.31 19.39
CA GLU A 225 11.96 10.61 20.22
C GLU A 225 12.21 9.09 20.27
N PHE A 226 12.62 8.46 19.16
CA PHE A 226 12.98 7.03 19.17
C PHE A 226 14.27 6.71 19.91
N ARG A 227 15.26 7.62 19.92
CA ARG A 227 16.48 7.44 20.73
C ARG A 227 16.13 7.43 22.22
N ASP A 228 15.30 8.39 22.64
CA ASP A 228 14.85 8.50 24.04
C ASP A 228 14.05 7.26 24.49
N LEU A 229 13.28 6.64 23.59
CA LEU A 229 12.57 5.38 23.86
C LEU A 229 13.54 4.19 24.08
N GLY A 230 14.62 4.11 23.30
CA GLY A 230 15.64 3.06 23.43
C GLY A 230 16.38 3.13 24.76
N ASP A 231 16.69 4.35 25.22
CA ASP A 231 17.33 4.57 26.51
C ASP A 231 16.41 4.20 27.68
N THR A 232 15.10 4.40 27.52
CA THR A 232 14.10 4.07 28.55
C THR A 232 13.81 2.56 28.63
N ALA A 233 13.87 1.84 27.51
CA ALA A 233 13.63 0.39 27.45
C ALA A 233 14.81 -0.47 27.95
N THR A 234 15.96 0.15 28.21
CA THR A 234 17.18 -0.52 28.70
C THR A 234 17.36 -0.43 30.23
N LEU A 235 16.36 0.14 30.94
CA LEU A 235 16.26 0.20 32.41
C LEU A 235 15.19 -0.76 32.94
#